data_AF-A0A366BUC0-F1
#
_entry.id   AF-A0A366BUC0-F1
#
_cell.length_a   1.000
_cell.length_b   1.000
_cell.length_c   1.000
_cell.angle_alpha   90.00
_cell.angle_beta   90.00
_cell.angle_gamma   90.00
#
_symmetry.space_group_name_H-M   'P 1'
#
loop_
_entity.id
_entity.type
_entity.pdbx_description
1 polymer ?
#
loop_
_entity_poly.entity_id
_entity_poly.type
_entity_poly.pdbx_seq_one_letter_code
_entity_poly.pdbx_strand_id
1 'polypeptide(L)' 'MDASSMDATSLIATLALGTLCAVVVFAWVSKRRTEARKADPDAPKSTLAADAPSTRSDGKGAP' A
#
# COMPACT_ATOMS: atom_id res chain seq x y z
N MET A 1 32.21 -26.30 -6.47
CA MET A 1 31.60 -25.51 -5.40
C MET A 1 31.82 -26.26 -4.11
N ASP A 2 32.54 -25.69 -3.15
CA ASP A 2 32.79 -26.31 -1.86
C ASP A 2 31.54 -26.18 -0.98
N ALA A 3 31.32 -27.11 -0.04
CA ALA A 3 30.10 -27.20 0.77
C ALA A 3 29.67 -25.86 1.40
N SER A 4 30.64 -25.05 1.84
CA SER A 4 30.41 -23.72 2.41
C SER A 4 29.75 -22.72 1.44
N SER A 5 30.03 -22.82 0.14
CA SER A 5 29.47 -21.92 -0.89
C SER A 5 28.02 -22.27 -1.25
N MET A 6 27.65 -23.55 -1.20
CA MET A 6 26.27 -24.02 -1.41
C MET A 6 25.37 -23.64 -0.22
N ASP A 7 25.90 -23.69 1.00
CA ASP A 7 25.19 -23.26 2.22
C ASP A 7 24.92 -21.74 2.22
N ALA A 8 25.96 -20.94 1.96
CA ALA A 8 25.81 -19.48 1.85
C ALA A 8 24.76 -19.08 0.79
N THR A 9 24.77 -19.73 -0.37
CA THR A 9 23.80 -19.48 -1.44
C THR A 9 22.38 -19.84 -1.01
N SER A 10 22.21 -20.97 -0.31
CA SER A 10 20.91 -21.43 0.20
C SER A 10 20.35 -20.50 1.28
N LEU A 11 21.21 -20.01 2.18
CA LEU A 11 20.86 -19.01 3.19
C LEU A 11 20.38 -17.71 2.53
N ILE A 12 21.16 -17.17 1.59
CA ILE A 12 20.81 -15.93 0.88
C ILE A 12 19.49 -16.08 0.13
N ALA A 13 19.29 -17.18 -0.60
CA ALA A 13 18.07 -17.44 -1.33
C ALA A 13 16.84 -17.51 -0.40
N THR A 14 16.98 -18.17 0.75
CA THR A 14 15.91 -18.28 1.75
C THR A 14 15.55 -16.93 2.35
N LEU A 15 16.55 -16.11 2.70
CA LEU A 15 16.31 -14.76 3.22
C LEU A 15 15.69 -13.84 2.17
N ALA A 16 16.15 -13.91 0.92
CA ALA A 16 15.58 -13.13 -0.18
C ALA A 16 14.12 -13.49 -0.43
N LEU A 17 13.80 -14.79 -0.51
CA LEU A 17 12.43 -15.26 -0.70
C LEU A 17 11.55 -14.89 0.50
N GLY A 18 12.05 -15.09 1.73
CA GLY A 18 11.35 -14.72 2.95
C GLY A 18 11.05 -13.22 3.02
N THR A 19 12.01 -12.38 2.64
CA THR A 19 11.83 -10.92 2.58
C THR A 19 10.77 -10.54 1.54
N LEU A 20 10.82 -11.14 0.35
CA LEU A 20 9.85 -10.89 -0.71
C LEU A 20 8.44 -11.30 -0.27
N CYS A 21 8.28 -12.47 0.36
CA CYS A 21 7.01 -12.90 0.95
C CYS A 21 6.51 -11.92 2.02
N ALA A 22 7.38 -11.45 2.92
CA ALA A 22 7.02 -10.49 3.95
C ALA A 22 6.51 -9.17 3.34
N VAL A 23 7.17 -8.66 2.29
CA VAL A 23 6.74 -7.46 1.57
C VAL A 23 5.38 -7.65 0.90
N VAL A 24 5.13 -8.81 0.29
CA VAL A 24 3.84 -9.11 -0.35
C VAL A 24 2.70 -9.11 0.70
N VAL A 25 2.91 -9.75 1.84
CA VAL A 25 1.92 -9.76 2.94
C VAL A 25 1.69 -8.34 3.47
N PHE A 26 2.75 -7.59 3.69
CA PHE A 26 2.66 -6.19 4.14
C PHE A 26 1.88 -5.32 3.15
N ALA A 27 2.14 -5.47 1.85
CA ALA A 27 1.45 -4.74 0.79
C ALA A 27 -0.04 -5.12 0.76
N TRP A 28 -0.38 -6.40 0.92
CA TRP A 28 -1.77 -6.87 0.95
C TRP A 28 -2.55 -6.31 2.15
N VAL A 29 -1.96 -6.34 3.35
CA VAL A 29 -2.57 -5.76 4.56
C VAL A 29 -2.76 -4.26 4.41
N SER A 30 -1.74 -3.56 3.88
CA SER A 30 -1.79 -2.11 3.65
C SER A 30 -2.86 -1.74 2.63
N LYS A 31 -3.02 -2.54 1.57
CA LYS A 31 -4.07 -2.39 0.57
C LYS A 31 -5.46 -2.56 1.20
N ARG A 32 -5.68 -3.64 1.95
CA ARG A 32 -6.96 -3.87 2.66
C ARG A 32 -7.31 -2.71 3.60
N ARG A 33 -6.33 -2.20 4.35
CA ARG A 33 -6.53 -1.04 5.24
C ARG A 33 -6.90 0.23 4.47
N THR A 34 -6.31 0.42 3.29
CA THR A 34 -6.62 1.55 2.40
C THR A 34 -8.01 1.43 1.80
N GLU A 35 -8.40 0.23 1.36
CA GLU A 35 -9.75 -0.04 0.84
C GLU A 35 -10.82 0.13 1.91
N ALA A 36 -10.58 -0.35 3.14
CA ALA A 36 -11.47 -0.12 4.27
C ALA A 36 -11.68 1.37 4.54
N ARG A 37 -10.62 2.19 4.49
CA ARG A 37 -10.72 3.65 4.63
C ARG A 37 -11.43 4.34 3.47
N LYS A 38 -11.35 3.78 2.26
CA LYS A 38 -12.09 4.30 1.08
C LYS A 38 -13.58 3.96 1.14
N ALA A 39 -13.92 2.81 1.72
CA ALA A 39 -15.29 2.35 1.86
C ALA A 39 -16.03 3.00 3.04
N ASP A 40 -15.29 3.62 3.97
CA ASP A 40 -15.85 4.36 5.10
C ASP A 40 -16.30 5.77 4.66
N PRO A 41 -17.61 6.06 4.65
CA PRO A 41 -18.14 7.36 4.24
C PRO A 41 -17.80 8.50 5.22
N ASP A 42 -17.45 8.17 6.46
CA ASP A 42 -17.08 9.13 7.51
C ASP A 42 -15.56 9.24 7.68
N ALA A 43 -14.77 8.59 6.83
CA ALA A 43 -13.32 8.65 6.90
C ALA A 43 -12.84 10.12 6.78
N PRO A 44 -12.03 10.62 7.74
CA PRO A 44 -11.56 11.98 7.71
C PRO A 44 -10.78 12.22 6.42
N LYS A 45 -11.22 13.22 5.63
CA LYS A 45 -10.53 13.61 4.40
C LYS A 45 -9.06 13.85 4.73
N SER A 46 -8.19 13.21 3.95
CA SER A 46 -6.76 13.53 3.97
C SER A 46 -6.58 15.03 3.77
N THR A 47 -5.61 15.65 4.45
CA THR A 47 -5.29 17.08 4.31
C THR A 47 -5.08 17.47 2.84
N LEU A 48 -4.47 16.58 2.05
CA LEU A 48 -4.30 16.74 0.60
C LEU A 48 -5.63 16.79 -0.18
N ALA A 49 -6.67 16.08 0.27
CA ALA A 49 -8.00 16.10 -0.33
C ALA A 49 -8.89 17.23 0.22
N ALA A 50 -8.52 17.83 1.35
CA ALA A 50 -9.16 19.01 1.91
C ALA A 50 -8.70 20.30 1.20
N ASP A 51 -7.44 20.34 0.75
CA ASP A 51 -6.85 21.49 0.04
C ASP A 51 -7.25 21.58 -1.45
N ALA A 52 -7.89 20.54 -2.01
CA ALA A 52 -8.41 20.61 -3.37
C ALA A 52 -9.67 21.51 -3.42
N PRO A 53 -9.71 22.54 -4.30
CA PRO A 53 -10.92 23.34 -4.49
C PRO A 53 -12.11 22.43 -4.83
N SER A 54 -13.25 22.64 -4.19
CA SER A 54 -14.47 21.87 -4.48
C SER A 54 -14.98 22.22 -5.87
N THR A 55 -14.55 21.51 -6.90
CA THR A 55 -15.01 21.71 -8.29
C THR A 55 -16.37 21.06 -8.59
N ARG A 56 -17.08 20.57 -7.56
CA ARG A 56 -18.47 20.12 -7.72
C ARG A 56 -19.33 21.36 -7.98
N SER A 57 -19.59 21.63 -9.25
CA SER A 57 -20.71 22.46 -9.68
C SER A 57 -21.98 21.80 -9.15
N ASP A 58 -22.47 22.28 -8.03
CA ASP A 58 -23.89 22.23 -7.75
C ASP A 58 -24.54 23.09 -8.84
N GLY A 59 -25.43 22.53 -9.64
CA GLY A 59 -26.11 23.25 -10.73
C GLY A 59 -27.08 24.32 -10.23
N LYS A 60 -26.72 25.07 -9.18
CA LYS A 60 -27.53 26.01 -8.42
C LYS A 60 -26.84 27.37 -8.36
N GLY A 61 -26.40 27.86 -9.52
CA GLY A 61 -25.68 29.12 -9.59
C GLY A 61 -25.16 29.42 -10.99
N ALA A 62 -26.02 29.35 -12.00
CA ALA A 62 -25.78 30.07 -13.24
C ALA A 62 -26.53 31.40 -13.14
N PRO A 63 -25.86 32.57 -13.16
CA PRO A 63 -26.53 33.85 -13.41
C PRO A 63 -27.11 33.89 -14.82
#